data_AF-A0A2E6GRP4-F1
#
_entry.id   AF-A0A2E6GRP4-F1
#
_cell.length_a   1.000
_cell.length_b   1.000
_cell.length_c   1.000
_cell.angle_alpha   90.00
_cell.angle_beta   90.00
_cell.angle_gamma   90.00
#
_symmetry.space_group_name_H-M   'P 1'
#
loop_
_entity.id
_entity.type
_entity.pdbx_description
1 polymer ?
#
loop_
_entity_poly.entity_id
_entity_poly.type
_entity_poly.pdbx_seq_one_letter_code
_entity_poly.pdbx_strand_id
1 'polypeptide(L)'
;MKIGRKAKVIPHALLDKVNDIYTKKRAAVNAALDKAVSANNVGTPEKKQISGLGSSIDKANADRKAKKHAARKARNEARKKARDINRRKRLASLRAANLLQNSELVSLGKCLDVSGRQINKDGANVHLWNCHGGSNQKWWYTKNREIRVTGGKCLDVSGNKNRNGANIIIWRCHGGANQQWRFDRTGRLVGLGGRCLDVSGNKSANGTNIHLWQCHNGKNQKWTALKRKFTSLRWIASSSGKVPRGAISGGSEKGRSRLYVCRVKYKDGTHPGKIVGRNCNIGWGGKEITISKYEVLTGDTRHISWANVSSGRLPKNVITGGSERGRRLYLCRAKYKNGTHPGKVVAGKCNIGWGGKERVIRSYQVMVTR
;
A
#
# COMPACT_ATOMS: atom_id res chain seq x y z
N MET A 1 21.97 20.65 -21.21
CA MET A 1 21.73 20.31 -22.63
C MET A 1 22.71 19.19 -23.02
N LYS A 2 22.28 17.92 -23.11
CA LYS A 2 23.18 16.82 -23.50
C LYS A 2 22.91 16.48 -24.96
N ILE A 3 23.83 16.88 -25.84
CA ILE A 3 23.83 16.53 -27.26
C ILE A 3 24.19 15.03 -27.34
N GLY A 4 23.16 14.18 -27.34
CA GLY A 4 23.34 12.77 -27.63
C GLY A 4 23.66 12.60 -29.10
N ARG A 5 24.91 12.23 -29.44
CA ARG A 5 25.23 11.69 -30.76
C ARG A 5 24.30 10.49 -31.02
N LYS A 6 23.27 10.70 -31.85
CA LYS A 6 22.43 9.61 -32.36
C LYS A 6 23.36 8.68 -33.15
N ALA A 7 23.61 7.48 -32.64
CA ALA A 7 24.25 6.43 -33.42
C ALA A 7 23.45 6.27 -34.72
N LYS A 8 24.08 6.47 -35.89
CA LYS A 8 23.46 6.19 -37.18
C LYS A 8 23.16 4.69 -37.23
N VAL A 9 21.90 4.32 -36.99
CA VAL A 9 21.46 2.93 -37.08
C VAL A 9 21.24 2.64 -38.56
N ILE A 10 22.08 1.80 -39.14
CA ILE A 10 21.88 1.29 -40.51
C ILE A 10 20.59 0.45 -40.49
N PRO A 11 19.58 0.77 -41.30
CA PRO A 11 18.36 -0.01 -41.40
C PRO A 11 18.67 -1.46 -41.79
N HIS A 12 17.99 -2.45 -41.18
CA HIS A 12 18.21 -3.87 -41.53
C HIS A 12 18.02 -4.11 -43.03
N ALA A 13 17.04 -3.45 -43.66
CA ALA A 13 16.83 -3.52 -45.11
C ALA A 13 18.04 -3.05 -45.94
N LEU A 14 18.80 -2.05 -45.47
CA LEU A 14 20.02 -1.62 -46.16
C LEU A 14 21.14 -2.65 -45.98
N LEU A 15 21.23 -3.24 -44.78
CA LEU A 15 22.18 -4.31 -44.49
C LEU A 15 21.90 -5.56 -45.34
N ASP A 16 20.64 -5.90 -45.54
CA ASP A 16 20.20 -7.04 -46.35
C ASP A 16 20.52 -6.80 -47.84
N LYS A 17 20.28 -5.58 -48.35
CA LYS A 17 20.70 -5.18 -49.70
C LYS A 17 22.21 -5.26 -49.90
N VAL A 18 23.00 -4.80 -48.93
CA VAL A 18 24.47 -4.90 -48.99
C VAL A 18 24.93 -6.35 -48.98
N ASN A 19 24.30 -7.21 -48.17
CA ASN A 19 24.60 -8.64 -48.15
C ASN A 19 24.25 -9.34 -49.47
N ASP A 20 23.12 -8.98 -50.09
CA ASP A 20 22.72 -9.50 -51.41
C ASP A 20 23.73 -9.12 -52.50
N ILE A 21 24.13 -7.84 -52.54
CA ILE A 21 25.17 -7.35 -53.46
C ILE A 21 26.49 -8.10 -53.26
N TYR A 22 26.91 -8.27 -52.00
CA TYR A 22 28.15 -8.99 -51.67
C TYR A 22 28.09 -10.45 -52.15
N THR A 23 26.95 -11.12 -51.92
CA THR A 23 26.77 -12.53 -52.30
C THR A 23 26.78 -12.71 -53.80
N LYS A 24 26.10 -11.82 -54.55
CA LYS A 24 26.10 -11.83 -56.02
C LYS A 24 27.48 -11.55 -56.60
N LYS A 25 28.19 -10.53 -56.10
CA LYS A 25 29.57 -10.23 -56.53
C LYS A 25 30.51 -11.40 -56.24
N ARG A 26 30.35 -12.07 -55.10
CA ARG A 26 31.16 -13.22 -54.73
C ARG A 26 30.91 -14.43 -55.64
N ALA A 27 29.66 -14.71 -55.99
CA ALA A 27 29.33 -15.76 -56.95
C ALA A 27 29.96 -15.49 -58.33
N ALA A 28 29.94 -14.24 -58.79
CA ALA A 28 30.58 -13.83 -60.05
C ALA A 28 32.11 -14.00 -60.01
N VAL A 29 32.77 -13.64 -58.89
CA VAL A 29 34.22 -13.84 -58.70
C VAL A 29 34.58 -15.33 -58.71
N ASN A 30 33.81 -16.18 -58.03
CA ASN A 30 34.05 -17.63 -58.04
C ASN A 30 33.91 -18.21 -59.46
N ALA A 31 32.85 -17.83 -60.20
CA ALA A 31 32.67 -18.28 -61.58
C ALA A 31 33.80 -17.79 -62.52
N ALA A 32 34.28 -16.56 -62.32
CA ALA A 32 35.42 -16.03 -63.07
C ALA A 32 36.73 -16.77 -62.74
N LEU A 33 36.93 -17.13 -61.46
CA LEU A 33 38.07 -17.93 -61.03
C LEU A 33 38.03 -19.33 -61.64
N ASP A 34 36.87 -20.00 -61.60
CA ASP A 34 36.71 -21.33 -62.20
C ASP A 34 36.96 -21.31 -63.72
N LYS A 35 36.52 -20.25 -64.40
CA LYS A 35 36.79 -20.02 -65.82
C LYS A 35 38.28 -19.78 -66.08
N ALA A 36 38.95 -18.96 -65.27
CA ALA A 36 40.38 -18.66 -65.39
C ALA A 36 41.27 -19.88 -65.10
N VAL A 37 40.92 -20.68 -64.09
CA VAL A 37 41.60 -21.94 -63.77
C VAL A 37 41.45 -22.95 -64.91
N SER A 38 40.28 -22.99 -65.56
CA SER A 38 40.03 -23.88 -66.70
C SER A 38 40.69 -23.39 -68.00
N ALA A 39 40.81 -22.07 -68.20
CA ALA A 39 41.44 -21.49 -69.40
C ALA A 39 42.98 -21.57 -69.40
N ASN A 40 43.63 -21.63 -68.22
CA ASN A 40 45.09 -21.64 -68.09
C ASN A 40 45.70 -23.03 -67.91
N ASN A 41 44.95 -24.12 -68.16
CA ASN A 41 45.43 -25.50 -68.07
C ASN A 41 46.12 -25.88 -66.74
N VAL A 42 45.66 -25.29 -65.63
CA VAL A 42 46.16 -25.57 -64.27
C VAL A 42 45.93 -27.06 -63.93
N GLY A 43 46.95 -27.73 -63.38
CA GLY A 43 46.91 -29.17 -63.10
C GLY A 43 45.74 -29.58 -62.21
N THR A 44 45.20 -30.79 -62.44
CA THR A 44 44.06 -31.36 -61.68
C THR A 44 44.24 -31.34 -60.15
N PRO A 45 45.43 -31.62 -59.58
CA PRO A 45 45.65 -31.53 -58.13
C PRO A 45 45.53 -30.10 -57.58
N GLU A 46 46.07 -29.11 -58.27
CA GLU A 46 46.05 -27.69 -57.88
C GLU A 46 44.63 -27.11 -58.01
N LYS A 47 43.89 -27.51 -59.05
CA LYS A 47 42.46 -27.20 -59.23
C LYS A 47 41.60 -27.70 -58.06
N LYS A 48 41.90 -28.87 -57.52
CA LYS A 48 41.21 -29.44 -56.35
C LYS A 48 41.56 -28.70 -55.05
N GLN A 49 42.79 -28.22 -54.90
CA GLN A 49 43.19 -27.40 -53.76
C GLN A 49 42.52 -26.02 -53.79
N ILE A 50 42.48 -25.34 -54.94
CA ILE A 50 41.87 -24.01 -55.10
C ILE A 50 40.36 -24.06 -54.82
N SER A 51 39.65 -25.05 -55.34
CA SER A 51 38.21 -25.23 -55.05
C SER A 51 37.94 -25.58 -53.58
N GLY A 52 38.81 -26.38 -52.95
CA GLY A 52 38.75 -26.70 -51.52
C GLY A 52 38.90 -25.47 -50.60
N LEU A 53 39.70 -24.47 -51.00
CA LEU A 53 39.81 -23.19 -50.30
C LEU A 53 38.49 -22.40 -50.33
N GLY A 54 37.79 -22.38 -51.48
CA GLY A 54 36.49 -21.74 -51.63
C GLY A 54 35.43 -22.29 -50.66
N SER A 55 35.28 -23.62 -50.63
CA SER A 55 34.34 -24.30 -49.72
C SER A 55 34.70 -24.09 -48.24
N SER A 56 35.98 -24.03 -47.91
CA SER A 56 36.45 -23.77 -46.55
C SER A 56 36.10 -22.36 -46.07
N ILE A 57 36.24 -21.36 -46.96
CA ILE A 57 35.85 -19.96 -46.66
C ILE A 57 34.32 -19.84 -46.50
N ASP A 58 33.53 -20.55 -47.32
CA ASP A 58 32.08 -20.58 -47.17
C ASP A 58 31.63 -21.15 -45.83
N LYS A 59 32.21 -22.28 -45.43
CA LYS A 59 31.95 -22.89 -44.12
C LYS A 59 32.34 -21.95 -42.98
N ALA A 60 33.53 -21.33 -43.04
CA ALA A 60 33.97 -20.38 -42.03
C ALA A 60 33.05 -19.14 -41.92
N ASN A 61 32.55 -18.63 -43.06
CA ASN A 61 31.62 -17.51 -43.09
C ASN A 61 30.23 -17.89 -42.53
N ALA A 62 29.73 -19.08 -42.86
CA ALA A 62 28.49 -19.61 -42.31
C ALA A 62 28.59 -19.78 -40.79
N ASP A 63 29.69 -20.36 -40.30
CA ASP A 63 29.96 -20.53 -38.88
C ASP A 63 30.06 -19.18 -38.15
N ARG A 64 30.72 -18.19 -38.75
CA ARG A 64 30.81 -16.83 -38.19
C ARG A 64 29.42 -16.17 -38.11
N LYS A 65 28.58 -16.33 -39.12
CA LYS A 65 27.19 -15.83 -39.14
C LYS A 65 26.34 -16.52 -38.07
N ALA A 66 26.44 -17.84 -37.94
CA ALA A 66 25.75 -18.62 -36.92
C ALA A 66 26.16 -18.21 -35.50
N LYS A 67 27.47 -18.08 -35.23
CA LYS A 67 28.00 -17.59 -33.95
C LYS A 67 27.49 -16.18 -33.61
N LYS A 68 27.49 -15.26 -34.59
CA LYS A 68 26.96 -13.89 -34.40
C LYS A 68 25.46 -13.89 -34.09
N HIS A 69 24.69 -14.74 -34.76
CA HIS A 69 23.26 -14.89 -34.51
C HIS A 69 22.97 -15.46 -33.11
N ALA A 70 23.68 -16.51 -32.70
CA ALA A 70 23.57 -17.11 -31.38
C ALA A 70 23.91 -16.09 -30.26
N ALA A 71 25.00 -15.34 -30.42
CA ALA A 71 25.38 -14.28 -29.48
C ALA A 71 24.31 -13.18 -29.38
N ARG A 72 23.70 -12.78 -30.51
CA ARG A 72 22.60 -11.80 -30.53
C ARG A 72 21.36 -12.33 -29.78
N LYS A 73 20.99 -13.60 -30.01
CA LYS A 73 19.87 -14.25 -29.32
C LYS A 73 20.10 -14.29 -27.80
N ALA A 74 21.27 -14.76 -27.36
CA ALA A 74 21.64 -14.80 -25.94
C ALA A 74 21.61 -13.41 -25.27
N ARG A 75 22.15 -12.38 -25.95
CA ARG A 75 22.11 -11.00 -25.45
C ARG A 75 20.69 -10.46 -25.32
N ASN A 76 19.81 -10.78 -26.26
CA ASN A 76 18.41 -10.37 -26.23
C ASN A 76 17.63 -11.06 -25.11
N GLU A 77 17.85 -12.36 -24.89
CA GLU A 77 17.27 -13.10 -23.77
C GLU A 77 17.73 -12.57 -22.41
N ALA A 78 19.02 -12.30 -22.24
CA ALA A 78 19.56 -11.70 -21.02
C ALA A 78 18.93 -10.32 -20.73
N ARG A 79 18.80 -9.48 -21.77
CA ARG A 79 18.12 -8.17 -21.65
C ARG A 79 16.65 -8.32 -21.28
N LYS A 80 15.93 -9.30 -21.84
CA LYS A 80 14.53 -9.59 -21.50
C LYS A 80 14.41 -10.02 -20.03
N LYS A 81 15.23 -10.98 -19.58
CA LYS A 81 15.28 -11.43 -18.18
C LYS A 81 15.54 -10.26 -17.22
N ALA A 82 16.49 -9.39 -17.52
CA ALA A 82 16.78 -8.21 -16.70
C ALA A 82 15.60 -7.23 -16.62
N ARG A 83 14.93 -6.97 -17.76
CA ARG A 83 13.72 -6.13 -17.81
C ARG A 83 12.59 -6.72 -16.97
N ASP A 84 12.36 -8.03 -17.07
CA ASP A 84 11.32 -8.72 -16.31
C ASP A 84 11.60 -8.71 -14.79
N ILE A 85 12.87 -8.92 -14.39
CA ILE A 85 13.29 -8.79 -12.99
C ILE A 85 13.00 -7.37 -12.47
N ASN A 86 13.35 -6.34 -13.24
CA ASN A 86 13.10 -4.94 -12.86
C ASN A 86 11.60 -4.62 -12.81
N ARG A 87 10.81 -5.10 -13.78
CA ARG A 87 9.34 -4.95 -13.79
C ARG A 87 8.72 -5.60 -12.54
N ARG A 88 9.12 -6.83 -12.20
CA ARG A 88 8.66 -7.54 -11.00
C ARG A 88 9.06 -6.80 -9.70
N LYS A 89 10.30 -6.29 -9.60
CA LYS A 89 10.75 -5.45 -8.46
C LYS A 89 9.88 -4.19 -8.32
N ARG A 90 9.58 -3.52 -9.44
CA ARG A 90 8.70 -2.33 -9.47
C ARG A 90 7.28 -2.66 -9.02
N LEU A 91 6.68 -3.75 -9.52
CA LEU A 91 5.34 -4.18 -9.13
C LEU A 91 5.23 -4.57 -7.65
N ALA A 92 6.25 -5.24 -7.10
CA ALA A 92 6.30 -5.53 -5.66
C ALA A 92 6.39 -4.23 -4.82
N SER A 93 7.24 -3.29 -5.24
CA SER A 93 7.34 -1.97 -4.61
C SER A 93 6.03 -1.19 -4.72
N LEU A 94 5.31 -1.29 -5.84
CA LEU A 94 4.00 -0.65 -6.05
C LEU A 94 2.89 -1.31 -5.20
N ARG A 95 2.91 -2.63 -5.01
CA ARG A 95 2.00 -3.31 -4.08
C ARG A 95 2.24 -2.86 -2.64
N ALA A 96 3.50 -2.78 -2.22
CA ALA A 96 3.86 -2.23 -0.91
C ALA A 96 3.46 -0.75 -0.77
N ALA A 97 3.65 0.06 -1.82
CA ALA A 97 3.20 1.46 -1.90
C ALA A 97 1.67 1.61 -1.78
N ASN A 98 0.91 0.71 -2.41
CA ASN A 98 -0.54 0.66 -2.30
C ASN A 98 -1.00 0.19 -0.92
N LEU A 99 -0.22 -0.65 -0.24
CA LEU A 99 -0.49 -1.08 1.13
C LEU A 99 -0.17 0.00 2.15
N LEU A 100 0.81 0.87 1.90
CA LEU A 100 1.11 1.99 2.78
C LEU A 100 0.30 3.23 2.45
N GLN A 101 -1.02 3.14 2.59
CA GLN A 101 -1.93 4.29 2.48
C GLN A 101 -2.67 4.43 3.81
N ASN A 102 -2.38 5.48 4.57
CA ASN A 102 -2.92 5.69 5.93
C ASN A 102 -2.74 4.47 6.84
N SER A 103 -1.54 3.87 6.81
CA SER A 103 -1.26 2.56 7.42
C SER A 103 -0.22 2.64 8.51
N GLU A 104 -0.22 1.68 9.42
CA GLU A 104 0.85 1.50 10.41
C GLU A 104 2.01 0.74 9.77
N LEU A 105 3.24 1.17 10.02
CA LEU A 105 4.45 0.40 9.71
C LEU A 105 4.84 -0.38 10.96
N VAL A 106 4.81 -1.70 10.88
CA VAL A 106 5.04 -2.57 12.04
C VAL A 106 6.33 -3.36 11.90
N SER A 107 7.13 -3.36 12.96
CA SER A 107 8.32 -4.19 13.15
C SER A 107 8.34 -4.67 14.60
N LEU A 108 8.76 -5.91 14.83
CA LEU A 108 8.81 -6.53 16.17
C LEU A 108 7.50 -6.37 16.99
N GLY A 109 6.34 -6.43 16.32
CA GLY A 109 5.02 -6.30 16.97
C GLY A 109 4.63 -4.88 17.40
N LYS A 110 5.43 -3.87 17.04
CA LYS A 110 5.19 -2.46 17.38
C LYS A 110 5.25 -1.56 16.15
N CYS A 111 4.75 -0.34 16.30
CA CYS A 111 4.55 0.62 15.23
C CYS A 111 5.69 1.64 15.16
N LEU A 112 6.05 2.02 13.92
CA LEU A 112 6.83 3.20 13.64
C LEU A 112 6.05 4.44 14.08
N ASP A 113 6.61 5.21 15.00
CA ASP A 113 5.91 6.27 15.72
C ASP A 113 6.78 7.54 15.75
N VAL A 114 6.15 8.70 15.51
CA VAL A 114 6.79 9.99 15.78
C VAL A 114 6.63 10.33 17.25
N SER A 115 7.76 10.43 17.95
CA SER A 115 7.83 10.61 19.40
C SER A 115 7.08 11.87 19.86
N GLY A 116 6.41 11.75 21.01
CA GLY A 116 5.63 12.83 21.62
C GLY A 116 4.50 13.37 20.74
N ARG A 117 4.08 12.65 19.68
CA ARG A 117 3.11 13.12 18.67
C ARG A 117 3.53 14.43 17.99
N GLN A 118 4.83 14.74 17.95
CA GLN A 118 5.37 15.99 17.38
C GLN A 118 5.36 16.00 15.84
N ILE A 119 4.24 15.62 15.20
CA ILE A 119 4.10 15.41 13.76
C ILE A 119 4.31 16.67 12.89
N ASN A 120 4.23 17.85 13.51
CA ASN A 120 4.41 19.14 12.85
C ASN A 120 5.81 19.76 13.11
N LYS A 121 6.68 19.09 13.88
CA LYS A 121 8.02 19.59 14.23
C LYS A 121 9.09 18.93 13.36
N ASP A 122 9.85 19.73 12.62
CA ASP A 122 11.04 19.26 11.93
C ASP A 122 12.08 18.75 12.94
N GLY A 123 12.69 17.60 12.65
CA GLY A 123 13.64 16.97 13.57
C GLY A 123 13.00 16.12 14.66
N ALA A 124 11.67 16.00 14.72
CA ALA A 124 11.02 15.11 15.67
C ALA A 124 11.48 13.66 15.44
N ASN A 125 11.85 13.00 16.54
CA ASN A 125 12.43 11.67 16.51
C ASN A 125 11.41 10.60 16.09
N VAL A 126 11.89 9.57 15.39
CA VAL A 126 11.10 8.39 15.07
C VAL A 126 11.59 7.21 15.90
N HIS A 127 10.67 6.57 16.61
CA HIS A 127 10.95 5.45 17.51
C HIS A 127 9.95 4.30 17.31
N LEU A 128 10.18 3.19 17.99
CA LEU A 128 9.25 2.08 18.06
C LEU A 128 8.30 2.27 19.25
N TRP A 129 6.99 2.13 19.03
CA TRP A 129 5.98 2.27 20.08
C TRP A 129 4.80 1.33 19.90
N ASN A 130 4.08 1.01 20.98
CA ASN A 130 2.82 0.27 20.93
C ASN A 130 1.88 0.84 19.87
N CYS A 131 1.30 -0.02 19.04
CA CYS A 131 0.34 0.40 18.03
C CYS A 131 -0.95 0.90 18.69
N HIS A 132 -1.22 2.20 18.57
CA HIS A 132 -2.39 2.86 19.17
C HIS A 132 -3.30 3.55 18.12
N GLY A 133 -2.89 3.58 16.85
CA GLY A 133 -3.70 4.13 15.77
C GLY A 133 -3.78 5.66 15.72
N GLY A 134 -2.98 6.35 16.53
CA GLY A 134 -2.81 7.79 16.47
C GLY A 134 -2.17 8.26 15.16
N SER A 135 -2.38 9.53 14.82
CA SER A 135 -1.88 10.17 13.59
C SER A 135 -0.36 10.03 13.41
N ASN A 136 0.39 10.07 14.50
CA ASN A 136 1.85 9.92 14.54
C ASN A 136 2.36 8.50 14.25
N GLN A 137 1.47 7.52 14.02
CA GLN A 137 1.79 6.16 13.58
C GLN A 137 1.20 5.82 12.20
N LYS A 138 0.58 6.79 11.54
CA LYS A 138 -0.02 6.59 10.21
C LYS A 138 0.89 7.17 9.15
N TRP A 139 1.21 6.32 8.20
CA TRP A 139 2.18 6.58 7.15
C TRP A 139 1.58 6.36 5.76
N TRP A 140 2.05 7.15 4.82
CA TRP A 140 1.74 7.07 3.40
C TRP A 140 3.01 6.90 2.59
N TYR A 141 3.00 6.01 1.61
CA TYR A 141 4.06 5.94 0.62
C TYR A 141 3.63 6.65 -0.66
N THR A 142 4.45 7.59 -1.13
CA THR A 142 4.14 8.40 -2.30
C THR A 142 4.73 7.83 -3.59
N LYS A 143 4.22 8.27 -4.75
CA LYS A 143 4.82 7.96 -6.06
C LYS A 143 6.28 8.42 -6.18
N ASN A 144 6.69 9.39 -5.37
CA ASN A 144 8.05 9.94 -5.32
C ASN A 144 8.98 9.15 -4.39
N ARG A 145 8.55 7.98 -3.89
CA ARG A 145 9.30 7.12 -2.94
C ARG A 145 9.52 7.73 -1.56
N GLU A 146 8.66 8.65 -1.15
CA GLU A 146 8.70 9.21 0.21
C GLU A 146 7.75 8.43 1.10
N ILE A 147 8.11 8.30 2.38
CA ILE A 147 7.20 7.85 3.44
C ILE A 147 6.81 9.07 4.25
N ARG A 148 5.51 9.41 4.29
CA ARG A 148 4.99 10.61 4.94
C ARG A 148 4.13 10.25 6.13
N VAL A 149 4.34 10.90 7.28
CA VAL A 149 3.46 10.78 8.44
C VAL A 149 2.19 11.61 8.25
N THR A 150 1.11 11.32 8.99
CA THR A 150 -0.02 12.27 9.12
C THR A 150 0.53 13.63 9.56
N GLY A 151 0.18 14.70 8.84
CA GLY A 151 0.80 16.02 9.00
C GLY A 151 1.71 16.40 7.83
N GLY A 152 2.06 15.43 6.97
CA GLY A 152 2.65 15.68 5.65
C GLY A 152 4.17 15.73 5.60
N LYS A 153 4.86 15.62 6.75
CA LYS A 153 6.33 15.53 6.81
C LYS A 153 6.84 14.15 6.38
N CYS A 154 8.07 14.13 5.89
CA CYS A 154 8.74 12.96 5.32
C CYS A 154 9.63 12.27 6.36
N LEU A 155 9.67 10.93 6.32
CA LEU A 155 10.64 10.11 7.02
C LEU A 155 12.02 10.38 6.42
N ASP A 156 12.98 10.78 7.25
CA ASP A 156 14.21 11.42 6.83
C ASP A 156 15.41 10.87 7.60
N VAL A 157 16.51 10.60 6.89
CA VAL A 157 17.82 10.35 7.51
C VAL A 157 18.45 11.69 7.91
N SER A 158 18.50 11.95 9.21
CA SER A 158 18.93 13.22 9.79
C SER A 158 20.26 13.71 9.22
N GLY A 159 20.25 14.93 8.67
CA GLY A 159 21.43 15.58 8.10
C GLY A 159 22.00 14.87 6.87
N ASN A 160 21.23 14.03 6.17
CA ASN A 160 21.69 13.23 5.02
C ASN A 160 22.94 12.39 5.34
N LYS A 161 23.10 11.95 6.60
CA LYS A 161 24.28 11.21 7.06
C LYS A 161 24.27 9.78 6.53
N ASN A 162 25.15 9.48 5.59
CA ASN A 162 25.24 8.17 4.94
C ASN A 162 26.10 7.15 5.71
N ARG A 163 25.74 6.85 6.96
CA ARG A 163 26.47 5.92 7.85
C ARG A 163 25.54 5.08 8.72
N ASN A 164 26.05 3.97 9.24
CA ASN A 164 25.34 3.19 10.25
C ASN A 164 25.11 4.04 11.52
N GLY A 165 23.94 3.89 12.13
CA GLY A 165 23.54 4.66 13.31
C GLY A 165 23.05 6.08 13.00
N ALA A 166 22.97 6.49 11.72
CA ALA A 166 22.37 7.78 11.38
C ALA A 166 20.89 7.79 11.80
N ASN A 167 20.50 8.82 12.56
CA ASN A 167 19.18 8.86 13.17
C ASN A 167 18.06 9.07 12.14
N ILE A 168 16.89 8.49 12.39
CA ILE A 168 15.70 8.71 11.58
C ILE A 168 14.76 9.69 12.29
N ILE A 169 14.38 10.72 11.55
CA ILE A 169 13.50 11.80 12.01
C ILE A 169 12.35 11.99 11.02
N ILE A 170 11.45 12.91 11.33
CA ILE A 170 10.61 13.55 10.30
C ILE A 170 11.12 14.94 9.96
N TRP A 171 10.96 15.33 8.70
CA TRP A 171 11.39 16.64 8.20
C TRP A 171 10.47 17.11 7.07
N ARG A 172 10.46 18.42 6.78
CA ARG A 172 9.79 18.97 5.59
C ARG A 172 10.21 18.18 4.34
N CYS A 173 9.25 17.79 3.53
CA CYS A 173 9.54 17.05 2.31
C CYS A 173 10.26 17.94 1.29
N HIS A 174 11.41 17.49 0.80
CA HIS A 174 12.23 18.19 -0.19
C HIS A 174 12.75 17.26 -1.31
N GLY A 175 12.35 15.99 -1.31
CA GLY A 175 12.68 15.02 -2.37
C GLY A 175 14.14 14.55 -2.40
N GLY A 176 14.95 14.94 -1.41
CA GLY A 176 16.36 14.55 -1.32
C GLY A 176 16.55 13.05 -1.11
N ALA A 177 17.75 12.53 -1.40
CA ALA A 177 18.03 11.10 -1.32
C ALA A 177 17.81 10.51 0.09
N ASN A 178 18.01 11.30 1.14
CA ASN A 178 17.73 10.96 2.55
C ASN A 178 16.24 10.80 2.89
N GLN A 179 15.33 11.19 1.99
CA GLN A 179 13.88 11.03 2.16
C GLN A 179 13.29 9.97 1.22
N GLN A 180 14.14 9.29 0.44
CA GLN A 180 13.71 8.28 -0.52
C GLN A 180 13.88 6.89 0.06
N TRP A 181 12.77 6.16 0.14
CA TRP A 181 12.68 4.83 0.70
C TRP A 181 12.15 3.86 -0.33
N ARG A 182 12.63 2.62 -0.30
CA ARG A 182 12.17 1.56 -1.21
C ARG A 182 11.97 0.27 -0.43
N PHE A 183 10.76 -0.27 -0.49
CA PHE A 183 10.52 -1.64 -0.06
C PHE A 183 11.28 -2.63 -0.95
N ASP A 184 11.93 -3.61 -0.34
CA ASP A 184 12.38 -4.81 -1.03
C ASP A 184 11.42 -5.99 -0.84
N ARG A 185 11.74 -7.12 -1.47
CA ARG A 185 10.89 -8.32 -1.45
C ARG A 185 10.84 -9.02 -0.08
N THR A 186 11.75 -8.67 0.82
CA THR A 186 11.86 -9.26 2.16
C THR A 186 11.16 -8.40 3.23
N GLY A 187 10.54 -7.29 2.82
CA GLY A 187 9.89 -6.34 3.73
C GLY A 187 10.84 -5.30 4.31
N ARG A 188 12.09 -5.19 3.81
CA ARG A 188 13.02 -4.14 4.28
C ARG A 188 12.72 -2.82 3.58
N LEU A 189 12.86 -1.73 4.34
CA LEU A 189 12.80 -0.37 3.83
C LEU A 189 14.22 0.14 3.58
N VAL A 190 14.65 0.12 2.32
CA VAL A 190 15.99 0.54 1.91
C VAL A 190 15.98 2.03 1.59
N GLY A 191 16.82 2.81 2.25
CA GLY A 191 16.98 4.25 2.07
C GLY A 191 18.37 4.65 1.57
N LEU A 192 18.88 5.74 2.15
CA LEU A 192 20.15 6.37 1.77
C LEU A 192 21.32 5.37 1.76
N GLY A 193 22.12 5.41 0.69
CA GLY A 193 23.31 4.55 0.53
C GLY A 193 23.02 3.05 0.50
N GLY A 194 21.78 2.62 0.25
CA GLY A 194 21.42 1.20 0.22
C GLY A 194 21.29 0.56 1.60
N ARG A 195 21.26 1.36 2.67
CA ARG A 195 21.04 0.91 4.06
C ARG A 195 19.55 0.82 4.39
N CYS A 196 19.23 0.10 5.45
CA CYS A 196 17.89 -0.27 5.84
C CYS A 196 17.39 0.55 7.04
N LEU A 197 16.08 0.82 7.08
CA LEU A 197 15.38 1.30 8.25
C LEU A 197 15.39 0.20 9.32
N ASP A 198 15.99 0.49 10.46
CA ASP A 198 16.35 -0.53 11.46
C ASP A 198 15.88 -0.11 12.86
N VAL A 199 15.31 -1.08 13.60
CA VAL A 199 15.04 -0.93 15.03
C VAL A 199 16.33 -1.24 15.81
N SER A 200 16.86 -0.23 16.50
CA SER A 200 18.17 -0.31 17.15
C SER A 200 18.29 -1.48 18.11
N GLY A 201 19.37 -2.27 17.93
CA GLY A 201 19.70 -3.41 18.77
C GLY A 201 18.69 -4.56 18.75
N ASN A 202 17.77 -4.60 17.78
CA ASN A 202 16.67 -5.57 17.72
C ASN A 202 15.80 -5.60 18.99
N LYS A 203 15.70 -4.46 19.68
CA LYS A 203 14.93 -4.32 20.92
C LYS A 203 13.48 -3.95 20.60
N SER A 204 12.55 -4.61 21.28
CA SER A 204 11.11 -4.34 21.14
C SER A 204 10.57 -3.52 22.31
N ALA A 205 11.37 -2.71 23.00
CA ALA A 205 10.87 -1.83 24.06
C ALA A 205 10.23 -0.57 23.45
N ASN A 206 9.21 0.00 24.10
CA ASN A 206 8.70 1.32 23.71
C ASN A 206 9.82 2.37 23.82
N GLY A 207 9.94 3.25 22.85
CA GLY A 207 11.01 4.25 22.79
C GLY A 207 12.30 3.76 22.16
N THR A 208 12.38 2.48 21.76
CA THR A 208 13.56 1.98 21.03
C THR A 208 13.74 2.80 19.74
N ASN A 209 14.94 3.34 19.55
CA ASN A 209 15.21 4.26 18.47
C ASN A 209 15.20 3.59 17.09
N ILE A 210 14.83 4.35 16.06
CA ILE A 210 14.94 3.94 14.66
C ILE A 210 16.14 4.64 14.04
N HIS A 211 17.02 3.87 13.41
CA HIS A 211 18.23 4.37 12.77
C HIS A 211 18.43 3.75 11.39
N LEU A 212 19.38 4.30 10.63
CA LEU A 212 19.85 3.73 9.39
C LEU A 212 20.95 2.71 9.69
N TRP A 213 20.84 1.49 9.17
CA TRP A 213 21.84 0.45 9.40
C TRP A 213 22.12 -0.39 8.16
N GLN A 214 23.28 -1.02 8.10
CA GLN A 214 23.59 -1.98 7.03
C GLN A 214 22.50 -3.05 6.97
N CYS A 215 22.03 -3.31 5.76
CA CYS A 215 20.97 -4.26 5.56
C CYS A 215 21.38 -5.70 5.91
N HIS A 216 20.54 -6.40 6.66
CA HIS A 216 20.73 -7.78 7.09
C HIS A 216 19.38 -8.52 7.24
N ASN A 217 19.41 -9.80 7.61
CA ASN A 217 18.20 -10.64 7.69
C ASN A 217 17.47 -10.63 9.05
N GLY A 218 18.00 -9.88 10.03
CA GLY A 218 17.37 -9.68 11.35
C GLY A 218 15.93 -9.16 11.29
N LYS A 219 15.10 -9.55 12.26
CA LYS A 219 13.67 -9.20 12.33
C LYS A 219 13.45 -7.70 12.48
N ASN A 220 14.38 -6.97 13.09
CA ASN A 220 14.37 -5.52 13.30
C ASN A 220 14.45 -4.67 12.04
N GLN A 221 14.74 -5.24 10.88
CA GLN A 221 14.70 -4.54 9.59
C GLN A 221 13.49 -4.92 8.73
N LYS A 222 12.64 -5.84 9.21
CA LYS A 222 11.47 -6.30 8.47
C LYS A 222 10.25 -5.49 8.88
N TRP A 223 9.72 -4.73 7.94
CA TRP A 223 8.58 -3.85 8.13
C TRP A 223 7.36 -4.35 7.37
N THR A 224 6.24 -4.44 8.07
CA THR A 224 4.95 -4.78 7.45
C THR A 224 4.02 -3.58 7.50
N ALA A 225 3.47 -3.21 6.34
CA ALA A 225 2.42 -2.20 6.27
C ALA A 225 1.09 -2.85 6.71
N LEU A 226 0.64 -2.53 7.92
CA LEU A 226 -0.68 -2.89 8.39
C LEU A 226 -1.65 -1.75 8.06
N LYS A 227 -2.44 -1.95 7.00
CA LYS A 227 -3.76 -1.36 6.96
C LYS A 227 -4.52 -2.01 8.10
N ARG A 228 -4.74 -1.29 9.21
CA ARG A 228 -5.86 -1.64 10.10
C ARG A 228 -7.10 -1.59 9.22
N LYS A 229 -7.49 -2.75 8.69
CA LYS A 229 -8.72 -2.94 7.97
C LYS A 229 -9.82 -2.56 8.96
N PHE A 230 -10.36 -1.36 8.86
CA PHE A 230 -11.66 -1.03 9.44
C PHE A 230 -12.77 -1.66 8.59
N THR A 231 -12.57 -2.89 8.09
CA THR A 231 -13.54 -3.63 7.28
C THR A 231 -14.60 -4.31 8.15
N SER A 232 -14.42 -4.35 9.46
CA SER A 232 -15.47 -4.74 10.40
C SER A 232 -15.71 -3.62 11.41
N LEU A 233 -17.00 -3.37 11.67
CA LEU A 233 -17.42 -2.54 12.79
C LEU A 233 -16.88 -3.13 14.10
N ARG A 234 -16.42 -2.27 15.01
CA ARG A 234 -15.87 -2.69 16.30
C ARG A 234 -16.40 -1.82 17.42
N TRP A 235 -16.69 -2.45 18.54
CA TRP A 235 -16.98 -1.79 19.81
C TRP A 235 -15.67 -1.56 20.56
N ILE A 236 -15.40 -0.30 20.93
CA ILE A 236 -14.20 0.09 21.68
C ILE A 236 -14.64 0.64 23.03
N ALA A 237 -14.16 0.03 24.11
CA ALA A 237 -14.39 0.51 25.48
C ALA A 237 -13.91 1.97 25.62
N SER A 238 -14.74 2.79 26.27
CA SER A 238 -14.50 4.21 26.48
C SER A 238 -15.22 4.68 27.75
N SER A 239 -14.94 5.91 28.16
CA SER A 239 -15.59 6.51 29.31
C SER A 239 -15.53 8.03 29.30
N SER A 240 -16.38 8.66 30.11
CA SER A 240 -16.27 10.08 30.49
C SER A 240 -16.24 11.04 29.30
N GLY A 241 -17.03 10.77 28.27
CA GLY A 241 -17.16 11.59 27.05
C GLY A 241 -16.09 11.33 26.00
N LYS A 242 -15.14 10.41 26.25
CA LYS A 242 -14.11 10.06 25.26
C LYS A 242 -14.77 9.39 24.05
N VAL A 243 -14.46 9.91 22.86
CA VAL A 243 -14.91 9.38 21.57
C VAL A 243 -13.68 8.89 20.79
N PRO A 244 -13.51 7.58 20.60
CA PRO A 244 -12.38 7.04 19.82
C PRO A 244 -12.40 7.48 18.35
N ARG A 245 -11.23 7.51 17.71
CA ARG A 245 -11.12 7.80 16.27
C ARG A 245 -11.86 6.74 15.45
N GLY A 246 -12.60 7.19 14.44
CA GLY A 246 -13.44 6.32 13.62
C GLY A 246 -14.80 6.00 14.25
N ALA A 247 -15.17 6.69 15.34
CA ALA A 247 -16.51 6.60 15.92
C ALA A 247 -17.58 6.96 14.89
N ILE A 248 -18.62 6.13 14.83
CA ILE A 248 -19.71 6.27 13.87
C ILE A 248 -20.76 7.22 14.44
N SER A 249 -21.07 8.25 13.65
CA SER A 249 -22.14 9.20 13.94
C SER A 249 -23.48 8.53 13.66
N GLY A 250 -24.30 8.40 14.70
CA GLY A 250 -25.68 7.91 14.61
C GLY A 250 -26.69 8.99 14.25
N GLY A 251 -26.33 10.26 14.44
CA GLY A 251 -27.17 11.40 14.08
C GLY A 251 -26.55 12.73 14.51
N SER A 252 -27.38 13.74 14.70
CA SER A 252 -26.97 15.11 15.02
C SER A 252 -28.13 15.90 15.63
N GLU A 253 -27.82 16.93 16.42
CA GLU A 253 -28.78 17.90 16.98
C GLU A 253 -28.50 19.31 16.43
N LYS A 254 -29.52 20.18 16.31
CA LYS A 254 -29.38 21.57 15.83
C LYS A 254 -28.34 22.32 16.69
N GLY A 255 -27.32 22.90 16.05
CA GLY A 255 -26.13 23.46 16.74
C GLY A 255 -24.80 22.75 16.43
N ARG A 256 -24.80 21.74 15.54
CA ARG A 256 -23.65 21.00 14.96
C ARG A 256 -23.08 19.83 15.78
N SER A 257 -23.61 19.50 16.95
CA SER A 257 -23.11 18.36 17.73
C SER A 257 -23.48 17.02 17.08
N ARG A 258 -22.47 16.26 16.66
CA ARG A 258 -22.62 14.87 16.19
C ARG A 258 -22.97 13.98 17.38
N LEU A 259 -23.96 13.12 17.21
CA LEU A 259 -24.29 12.09 18.18
C LEU A 259 -23.60 10.79 17.77
N TYR A 260 -22.61 10.36 18.55
CA TYR A 260 -21.88 9.11 18.30
C TYR A 260 -22.63 7.92 18.90
N VAL A 261 -22.60 6.79 18.18
CA VAL A 261 -23.24 5.54 18.63
C VAL A 261 -22.40 4.91 19.74
N CYS A 262 -23.03 4.69 20.89
CA CYS A 262 -22.45 3.95 22.00
C CYS A 262 -23.37 2.79 22.40
N ARG A 263 -22.87 1.89 23.25
CA ARG A 263 -23.69 0.90 23.95
C ARG A 263 -23.18 0.68 25.37
N VAL A 264 -24.06 0.21 26.24
CA VAL A 264 -23.75 -0.07 27.65
C VAL A 264 -24.40 -1.36 28.10
N LYS A 265 -23.70 -2.15 28.93
CA LYS A 265 -24.32 -3.21 29.71
C LYS A 265 -25.14 -2.59 30.83
N TYR A 266 -26.45 -2.80 30.82
CA TYR A 266 -27.37 -2.30 31.83
C TYR A 266 -28.46 -3.33 32.07
N LYS A 267 -28.66 -3.71 33.34
CA LYS A 267 -29.55 -4.83 33.74
C LYS A 267 -29.23 -6.09 32.90
N ASP A 268 -30.25 -6.72 32.32
CA ASP A 268 -30.15 -8.01 31.62
C ASP A 268 -29.74 -7.89 30.15
N GLY A 269 -29.11 -6.77 29.77
CA GLY A 269 -28.87 -6.45 28.38
C GLY A 269 -27.69 -5.53 28.10
N THR A 270 -27.34 -5.47 26.82
CA THR A 270 -26.46 -4.48 26.22
C THR A 270 -27.30 -3.58 25.33
N HIS A 271 -27.40 -2.30 25.68
CA HIS A 271 -28.30 -1.35 25.04
C HIS A 271 -27.51 -0.30 24.25
N PRO A 272 -27.80 -0.11 22.95
CA PRO A 272 -27.20 0.97 22.19
C PRO A 272 -27.93 2.29 22.40
N GLY A 273 -27.22 3.39 22.18
CA GLY A 273 -27.69 4.75 22.37
C GLY A 273 -26.75 5.79 21.79
N LYS A 274 -26.70 6.98 22.41
CA LYS A 274 -25.95 8.15 21.95
C LYS A 274 -25.02 8.70 23.03
N ILE A 275 -23.85 9.18 22.63
CA ILE A 275 -22.98 9.94 23.54
C ILE A 275 -23.50 11.37 23.63
N VAL A 276 -23.76 11.84 24.86
CA VAL A 276 -24.14 13.23 25.17
C VAL A 276 -23.34 13.68 26.38
N GLY A 277 -22.62 14.79 26.24
CA GLY A 277 -21.71 15.28 27.27
C GLY A 277 -20.64 14.22 27.60
N ARG A 278 -20.61 13.76 28.86
CA ARG A 278 -19.63 12.78 29.36
C ARG A 278 -20.15 11.34 29.40
N ASN A 279 -21.38 11.09 28.94
CA ASN A 279 -22.06 9.82 29.15
C ASN A 279 -22.57 9.20 27.84
N CYS A 280 -22.77 7.88 27.88
CA CYS A 280 -23.63 7.19 26.94
C CYS A 280 -25.07 7.20 27.48
N ASN A 281 -25.99 7.78 26.71
CA ASN A 281 -27.41 7.84 27.01
C ASN A 281 -28.15 6.75 26.23
N ILE A 282 -28.83 5.85 26.94
CA ILE A 282 -29.62 4.75 26.38
C ILE A 282 -31.09 4.92 26.79
N GLY A 283 -32.03 4.54 25.92
CA GLY A 283 -33.42 4.36 26.34
C GLY A 283 -33.57 3.02 27.03
N TRP A 284 -34.25 2.95 28.18
CA TRP A 284 -34.64 1.71 28.84
C TRP A 284 -35.81 1.93 29.81
N GLY A 285 -36.83 1.06 29.76
CA GLY A 285 -37.97 1.10 30.68
C GLY A 285 -38.74 2.42 30.66
N GLY A 286 -38.83 3.09 29.51
CA GLY A 286 -39.51 4.40 29.41
C GLY A 286 -38.64 5.60 29.81
N LYS A 287 -37.43 5.37 30.34
CA LYS A 287 -36.50 6.42 30.81
C LYS A 287 -35.25 6.49 29.93
N GLU A 288 -34.60 7.65 29.92
CA GLU A 288 -33.25 7.80 29.38
C GLU A 288 -32.24 7.60 30.52
N ILE A 289 -31.46 6.52 30.43
CA ILE A 289 -30.43 6.15 31.40
C ILE A 289 -29.08 6.65 30.90
N THR A 290 -28.30 7.28 31.79
CA THR A 290 -26.99 7.86 31.46
C THR A 290 -25.87 7.11 32.21
N ILE A 291 -24.85 6.67 31.48
CA ILE A 291 -23.76 5.85 32.06
C ILE A 291 -22.41 6.33 31.54
N SER A 292 -21.44 6.50 32.45
CA SER A 292 -20.13 7.09 32.16
C SER A 292 -19.10 6.10 31.63
N LYS A 293 -19.30 4.79 31.78
CA LYS A 293 -18.48 3.70 31.18
C LYS A 293 -19.30 2.99 30.10
N TYR A 294 -18.77 2.93 28.89
CA TYR A 294 -19.50 2.47 27.71
C TYR A 294 -18.58 1.93 26.63
N GLU A 295 -19.14 1.40 25.55
CA GLU A 295 -18.40 1.12 24.32
C GLU A 295 -18.88 2.04 23.20
N VAL A 296 -17.97 2.45 22.31
CA VAL A 296 -18.27 3.28 21.13
C VAL A 296 -18.14 2.44 19.87
N LEU A 297 -19.13 2.53 18.99
CA LEU A 297 -19.07 1.89 17.68
C LEU A 297 -18.09 2.63 16.78
N THR A 298 -17.09 1.94 16.28
CA THR A 298 -16.09 2.48 15.36
C THR A 298 -16.01 1.64 14.08
N GLY A 299 -15.65 2.27 12.97
CA GLY A 299 -15.56 1.57 11.68
C GLY A 299 -15.39 2.49 10.48
N ASP A 300 -15.30 1.89 9.30
CA ASP A 300 -15.26 2.61 8.04
C ASP A 300 -16.69 2.86 7.53
N THR A 301 -17.07 4.13 7.44
CA THR A 301 -18.41 4.53 7.03
C THR A 301 -18.71 4.19 5.56
N ARG A 302 -17.71 3.84 4.74
CA ARG A 302 -17.91 3.45 3.34
C ARG A 302 -18.62 2.11 3.18
N HIS A 303 -18.56 1.25 4.20
CA HIS A 303 -19.14 -0.10 4.22
C HIS A 303 -20.47 -0.17 4.96
N ILE A 304 -21.06 0.97 5.33
CA ILE A 304 -22.35 1.03 6.00
C ILE A 304 -23.23 2.12 5.39
N SER A 305 -24.54 1.97 5.55
CA SER A 305 -25.51 3.01 5.24
C SER A 305 -26.69 2.97 6.20
N TRP A 306 -27.51 4.01 6.13
CA TRP A 306 -28.78 4.09 6.83
C TRP A 306 -29.91 3.79 5.86
N ALA A 307 -30.66 2.72 6.10
CA ALA A 307 -31.79 2.29 5.28
C ALA A 307 -33.11 2.68 5.97
N ASN A 308 -34.07 3.24 5.22
CA ASN A 308 -35.42 3.53 5.73
C ASN A 308 -36.17 2.22 6.00
N VAL A 309 -37.00 2.20 7.05
CA VAL A 309 -37.91 1.08 7.35
C VAL A 309 -39.35 1.58 7.21
N SER A 310 -40.09 1.03 6.24
CA SER A 310 -41.46 1.46 5.91
C SER A 310 -42.57 0.56 6.46
N SER A 311 -42.28 -0.71 6.80
CA SER A 311 -43.29 -1.71 7.19
C SER A 311 -42.93 -2.52 8.43
N GLY A 312 -42.01 -2.03 9.27
CA GLY A 312 -41.53 -2.74 10.47
C GLY A 312 -40.64 -3.95 10.19
N ARG A 313 -40.50 -4.38 8.92
CA ARG A 313 -39.58 -5.45 8.51
C ARG A 313 -38.17 -4.92 8.35
N LEU A 314 -37.21 -5.54 9.06
CA LEU A 314 -35.81 -5.15 9.00
C LEU A 314 -35.09 -5.78 7.80
N PRO A 315 -34.18 -5.06 7.11
CA PRO A 315 -33.29 -5.63 6.11
C PRO A 315 -32.43 -6.76 6.68
N LYS A 316 -32.10 -7.79 5.88
CA LYS A 316 -31.27 -8.94 6.32
C LYS A 316 -29.87 -8.54 6.81
N ASN A 317 -29.32 -7.47 6.24
CA ASN A 317 -27.99 -6.92 6.52
C ASN A 317 -27.98 -5.86 7.65
N VAL A 318 -29.03 -5.82 8.47
CA VAL A 318 -29.12 -4.89 9.60
C VAL A 318 -28.08 -5.20 10.68
N ILE A 319 -27.46 -4.15 11.21
CA ILE A 319 -26.41 -4.26 12.23
C ILE A 319 -27.04 -4.34 13.62
N THR A 320 -26.60 -5.34 14.38
CA THR A 320 -26.97 -5.50 15.78
C THR A 320 -26.11 -4.62 16.67
N GLY A 321 -26.78 -3.80 17.49
CA GLY A 321 -26.16 -2.90 18.46
C GLY A 321 -25.98 -3.52 19.84
N GLY A 322 -26.79 -4.53 20.17
CA GLY A 322 -26.73 -5.21 21.45
C GLY A 322 -27.79 -6.31 21.55
N SER A 323 -28.11 -6.71 22.78
CA SER A 323 -29.14 -7.71 23.05
C SER A 323 -29.76 -7.50 24.43
N GLU A 324 -30.99 -7.96 24.62
CA GLU A 324 -31.69 -7.93 25.90
C GLU A 324 -32.46 -9.24 26.04
N ARG A 325 -32.19 -10.00 27.11
CA ARG A 325 -32.83 -11.30 27.37
C ARG A 325 -32.83 -12.23 26.14
N GLY A 326 -31.67 -12.36 25.49
CA GLY A 326 -31.48 -13.18 24.28
C GLY A 326 -32.01 -12.57 22.97
N ARG A 327 -32.79 -11.50 23.01
CA ARG A 327 -33.29 -10.83 21.79
C ARG A 327 -32.29 -9.81 21.27
N ARG A 328 -32.02 -9.84 19.96
CA ARG A 328 -31.13 -8.87 19.29
C ARG A 328 -31.76 -7.49 19.25
N LEU A 329 -30.99 -6.48 19.63
CA LEU A 329 -31.34 -5.07 19.50
C LEU A 329 -30.58 -4.48 18.32
N TYR A 330 -31.29 -3.93 17.34
CA TYR A 330 -30.70 -3.39 16.12
C TYR A 330 -30.48 -1.88 16.21
N LEU A 331 -29.42 -1.39 15.55
CA LEU A 331 -29.12 0.04 15.55
C LEU A 331 -30.11 0.78 14.67
N CYS A 332 -30.84 1.74 15.26
CA CYS A 332 -31.69 2.65 14.53
C CYS A 332 -31.30 4.10 14.77
N ARG A 333 -31.84 4.99 13.93
CA ARG A 333 -31.91 6.42 14.19
C ARG A 333 -33.26 6.96 13.73
N ALA A 334 -33.78 7.95 14.42
CA ALA A 334 -35.04 8.59 14.09
C ALA A 334 -34.94 10.12 14.21
N LYS A 335 -35.67 10.83 13.35
CA LYS A 335 -35.88 12.27 13.51
C LYS A 335 -36.83 12.50 14.68
N TYR A 336 -36.44 13.36 15.62
CA TYR A 336 -37.30 13.76 16.72
C TYR A 336 -36.90 15.16 17.18
N LYS A 337 -37.89 16.06 17.32
CA LYS A 337 -37.65 17.48 17.63
C LYS A 337 -36.56 18.06 16.72
N ASN A 338 -35.49 18.60 17.31
CA ASN A 338 -34.46 19.36 16.61
C ASN A 338 -33.27 18.50 16.15
N GLY A 339 -33.44 17.17 16.04
CA GLY A 339 -32.33 16.29 15.73
C GLY A 339 -32.71 14.94 15.14
N THR A 340 -31.67 14.22 14.74
CA THR A 340 -31.72 12.78 14.44
C THR A 340 -30.98 12.07 15.56
N HIS A 341 -31.66 11.19 16.29
CA HIS A 341 -31.10 10.54 17.46
C HIS A 341 -30.96 9.04 17.21
N PRO A 342 -29.80 8.43 17.51
CA PRO A 342 -29.64 6.99 17.43
C PRO A 342 -30.21 6.30 18.68
N GLY A 343 -30.56 5.04 18.51
CA GLY A 343 -31.16 4.21 19.54
C GLY A 343 -31.23 2.74 19.13
N LYS A 344 -32.27 2.04 19.62
CA LYS A 344 -32.44 0.59 19.45
C LYS A 344 -33.80 0.26 18.84
N VAL A 345 -33.86 -0.73 17.96
CA VAL A 345 -35.13 -1.29 17.49
C VAL A 345 -35.65 -2.29 18.53
N VAL A 346 -36.89 -2.10 18.99
CA VAL A 346 -37.64 -3.03 19.85
C VAL A 346 -39.02 -3.20 19.26
N ALA A 347 -39.47 -4.44 19.06
CA ALA A 347 -40.79 -4.76 18.51
C ALA A 347 -41.14 -3.95 17.23
N GLY A 348 -40.17 -3.85 16.30
CA GLY A 348 -40.35 -3.17 15.01
C GLY A 348 -40.40 -1.63 15.08
N LYS A 349 -40.15 -1.01 16.24
CA LYS A 349 -40.13 0.45 16.43
C LYS A 349 -38.75 0.91 16.90
N CYS A 350 -38.36 2.14 16.57
CA CYS A 350 -37.10 2.71 17.02
C CYS A 350 -37.28 3.46 18.36
N ASN A 351 -36.62 2.97 19.40
CA ASN A 351 -36.60 3.58 20.72
C ASN A 351 -35.35 4.45 20.86
N ILE A 352 -35.54 5.74 21.10
CA ILE A 352 -34.46 6.73 21.28
C ILE A 352 -34.55 7.38 22.67
N GLY A 353 -33.42 7.69 23.29
CA GLY A 353 -33.38 8.53 24.50
C GLY A 353 -33.48 10.01 24.13
N TRP A 354 -34.37 10.76 24.78
CA TRP A 354 -34.42 12.23 24.67
C TRP A 354 -35.11 12.88 25.88
N GLY A 355 -34.45 13.88 26.46
CA GLY A 355 -35.02 14.71 27.53
C GLY A 355 -35.39 13.89 28.77
N GLY A 356 -34.58 12.90 29.13
CA GLY A 356 -34.83 12.04 30.29
C GLY A 356 -35.82 10.88 30.04
N LYS A 357 -36.41 10.80 28.84
CA LYS A 357 -37.44 9.80 28.48
C LYS A 357 -37.01 8.94 27.30
N GLU A 358 -37.47 7.69 27.27
CA GLU A 358 -37.41 6.84 26.08
C GLU A 358 -38.60 7.16 25.16
N ARG A 359 -38.32 7.45 23.89
CA ARG A 359 -39.33 7.79 22.88
C ARG A 359 -39.39 6.70 21.82
N VAL A 360 -40.60 6.25 21.52
CA VAL A 360 -40.87 5.20 20.53
C VAL A 360 -41.31 5.84 19.22
N ILE A 361 -40.52 5.67 18.16
CA ILE A 361 -40.74 6.31 16.85
C ILE A 361 -41.01 5.24 15.79
N ARG A 362 -42.07 5.44 14.99
CA ARG A 362 -42.48 4.51 13.92
C ARG A 362 -41.75 4.71 12.59
N SER A 363 -41.41 5.95 12.25
CA SER A 363 -40.62 6.28 11.05
C SER A 363 -39.15 6.44 11.42
N TYR A 364 -38.30 5.52 10.97
CA TYR A 364 -36.89 5.47 11.35
C TYR A 364 -36.03 4.84 10.27
N GLN A 365 -34.72 4.96 10.46
CA GLN A 365 -33.70 4.30 9.66
C GLN A 365 -32.94 3.30 10.52
N VAL A 366 -32.44 2.23 9.89
CA VAL A 366 -31.55 1.26 10.53
C VAL A 366 -30.19 1.25 9.86
N MET A 367 -29.16 0.96 10.65
CA MET A 367 -27.80 0.83 10.13
C MET A 367 -27.65 -0.54 9.46
N VAL A 368 -27.18 -0.57 8.22
CA VAL A 368 -26.96 -1.79 7.43
C VAL A 368 -25.53 -1.85 6.91
N THR A 369 -25.00 -3.05 6.71
CA THR A 369 -23.75 -3.25 5.97
C THR A 369 -24.01 -3.16 4.47
N ARG A 370 -23.12 -2.50 3.73
CA ARG A 370 -23.16 -2.41 2.27
C ARG A 370 -22.58 -3.63 1.60
#